data_AF-A0A1H6UHL0-F1
#
_entry.id   AF-A0A1H6UHL0-F1
#
_cell.length_a   1.000
_cell.length_b   1.000
_cell.length_c   1.000
_cell.angle_alpha   90.00
_cell.angle_beta   90.00
_cell.angle_gamma   90.00
#
_symmetry.space_group_name_H-M   'P 1'
#
loop_
_entity.id
_entity.type
_entity.pdbx_description
1 polymer ?
#
loop_
_entity_poly.entity_id
_entity_poly.type
_entity_poly.pdbx_seq_one_letter_code
_entity_poly.pdbx_strand_id
1 'polypeptide(L)' 'MADSRQLDKFIIRLPDGMRERISDAALKQHTSMNSLVIKALEEFLDGQQRQQLLLDALSEQIKRLEHGKTPA' A
#
# COMPACT_ATOMS: atom_id res chain seq x y z
N MET A 1 3.87 -21.11 -14.91
CA MET A 1 4.59 -19.97 -14.29
C MET A 1 5.21 -19.17 -15.41
N ALA A 2 4.83 -17.90 -15.56
CA ALA A 2 5.40 -17.05 -16.62
C ALA A 2 6.89 -16.82 -16.34
N ASP A 3 7.71 -16.84 -17.39
CA ASP A 3 9.13 -16.48 -17.27
C ASP A 3 9.21 -15.03 -16.77
N SER A 4 10.05 -14.74 -15.77
CA SER A 4 10.26 -13.38 -15.25
C SER A 4 10.66 -12.39 -16.35
N ARG A 5 11.19 -12.89 -17.48
CA ARG A 5 11.54 -12.07 -18.67
C ARG A 5 10.35 -11.65 -19.52
N GLN A 6 9.20 -12.31 -19.36
CA GLN A 6 7.95 -12.02 -20.07
C GLN A 6 7.04 -11.07 -19.27
N LEU A 7 7.41 -10.74 -18.03
CA LEU A 7 6.65 -9.82 -17.19
C LEU A 7 6.88 -8.37 -17.61
N ASP A 8 5.84 -7.56 -17.45
CA ASP A 8 5.93 -6.11 -17.64
C ASP A 8 6.92 -5.50 -16.64
N LYS A 9 7.67 -4.51 -17.10
CA LYS A 9 8.71 -3.84 -16.31
C LYS A 9 8.53 -2.33 -16.33
N PHE A 10 8.68 -1.73 -15.15
CA PHE A 10 8.80 -0.29 -14.99
C PHE A 10 10.27 0.11 -14.87
N ILE A 11 10.68 1.14 -15.61
CA ILE A 11 11.97 1.80 -15.41
C ILE A 11 11.73 3.08 -14.63
N ILE A 12 12.25 3.15 -13.42
CA ILE A 12 12.02 4.26 -12.48
C ILE A 12 13.34 4.99 -12.24
N ARG A 13 13.31 6.33 -12.26
CA ARG A 13 14.44 7.15 -11.81
C ARG A 13 14.32 7.35 -10.30
N LEU A 14 15.33 6.91 -9.57
CA LEU A 14 15.38 7.04 -8.12
C LEU A 14 16.21 8.30 -7.77
N PRO A 15 15.78 9.12 -6.80
CA PRO A 15 16.60 10.16 -6.21
C PRO A 15 17.87 9.58 -5.56
N ASP A 16 18.88 10.43 -5.37
CA ASP A 16 20.14 10.04 -4.75
C ASP A 16 19.92 9.37 -3.38
N GLY A 17 20.63 8.27 -3.13
CA GLY A 17 20.56 7.50 -1.89
C GLY A 17 19.32 6.61 -1.75
N MET A 18 18.31 6.73 -2.62
CA MET A 18 17.09 5.93 -2.49
C MET A 18 17.34 4.45 -2.85
N ARG A 19 18.23 4.17 -3.82
CA ARG A 19 18.54 2.80 -4.23
C ARG A 19 19.25 2.03 -3.12
N GLU A 20 20.19 2.66 -2.45
CA GLU A 20 20.94 2.12 -1.31
C GLU A 20 19.98 1.78 -0.16
N ARG A 21 19.06 2.69 0.16
CA ARG A 21 18.01 2.45 1.18
C ARG A 21 17.12 1.25 0.84
N ILE A 22 16.74 1.09 -0.43
CA ILE A 22 15.96 -0.07 -0.91
C ILE A 22 16.79 -1.35 -0.77
N SER A 23 18.07 -1.31 -1.14
CA SER A 23 19.00 -2.44 -1.01
C SER A 23 19.14 -2.90 0.44
N ASP A 24 19.39 -1.96 1.36
CA ASP A 24 19.53 -2.26 2.80
C ASP A 24 18.26 -2.84 3.40
N ALA A 25 17.09 -2.30 3.01
CA ALA A 25 15.80 -2.81 3.45
C ALA A 25 15.53 -4.23 2.90
N ALA A 26 15.91 -4.51 1.66
CA ALA A 26 15.76 -5.82 1.04
C ALA A 26 16.65 -6.87 1.71
N LEU A 27 17.90 -6.50 2.03
CA LEU A 27 18.83 -7.35 2.79
C LEU A 27 18.28 -7.71 4.17
N LYS A 28 17.73 -6.73 4.90
CA LYS A 28 17.10 -6.96 6.22
C LYS A 28 15.89 -7.89 6.15
N GLN A 29 15.19 -7.92 5.03
CA GLN A 29 14.02 -8.78 4.81
C GLN A 29 14.37 -10.10 4.09
N HIS A 30 15.67 -10.39 3.89
CA HIS A 30 16.15 -11.57 3.16
C HIS A 30 15.48 -11.77 1.80
N THR A 31 15.26 -10.67 1.07
CA THR A 31 14.53 -10.67 -0.19
C THR A 31 15.26 -9.84 -1.26
N SER A 32 14.84 -9.96 -2.51
CA SER A 32 15.40 -9.16 -3.60
C SER A 32 14.86 -7.73 -3.55
N MET A 33 15.61 -6.75 -4.09
CA MET A 33 15.10 -5.39 -4.23
C MET A 33 13.78 -5.35 -5.02
N ASN A 34 13.64 -6.19 -6.04
CA ASN A 34 12.40 -6.28 -6.81
C ASN A 34 11.23 -6.75 -5.94
N SER A 35 11.43 -7.83 -5.19
CA SER A 35 10.42 -8.37 -4.26
C SER A 35 10.00 -7.35 -3.21
N LEU A 36 10.96 -6.56 -2.69
CA LEU A 36 10.67 -5.47 -1.75
C LEU A 36 9.80 -4.39 -2.42
N VAL A 37 10.16 -3.95 -3.63
CA VAL A 37 9.41 -2.92 -4.37
C VAL A 37 8.00 -3.41 -4.69
N ILE A 38 7.84 -4.65 -5.15
CA ILE A 38 6.52 -5.23 -5.42
C ILE A 38 5.67 -5.26 -4.14
N LYS A 39 6.22 -5.75 -3.03
CA LYS A 39 5.50 -5.77 -1.74
C LYS A 39 5.08 -4.37 -1.29
N ALA A 40 5.96 -3.37 -1.44
CA ALA A 40 5.63 -1.99 -1.10
C ALA A 40 4.50 -1.42 -1.99
N LEU A 41 4.45 -1.80 -3.27
CA LEU A 41 3.38 -1.42 -4.18
C LEU A 41 2.06 -2.11 -3.81
N GLU A 42 2.09 -3.40 -3.49
CA GLU A 42 0.91 -4.14 -2.99
C GLU A 42 0.36 -3.49 -1.72
N GLU A 43 1.21 -3.23 -0.72
CA GLU A 43 0.82 -2.56 0.52
C GLU A 43 0.25 -1.16 0.27
N PHE A 44 0.81 -0.42 -0.68
CA PHE A 44 0.29 0.89 -1.07
C PHE A 44 -1.10 0.79 -1.70
N LEU A 45 -1.29 -0.13 -2.66
CA LEU A 45 -2.57 -0.31 -3.36
C LEU A 45 -3.66 -0.85 -2.41
N ASP A 46 -3.34 -1.87 -1.63
CA ASP A 46 -4.28 -2.50 -0.69
C ASP A 46 -4.57 -1.60 0.52
N GLY A 47 -3.56 -0.87 1.01
CA GLY A 47 -3.68 0.04 2.13
C GLY A 47 -4.68 1.16 1.87
N GLN A 48 -4.73 1.68 0.63
CA GLN A 48 -5.72 2.69 0.25
C GLN A 48 -7.15 2.13 0.32
N GLN A 49 -7.36 0.90 -0.15
CA GLN A 49 -8.69 0.28 -0.10
C GLN A 49 -9.15 0.04 1.34
N ARG A 50 -8.25 -0.47 2.20
CA ARG A 50 -8.57 -0.68 3.62
C ARG A 50 -8.87 0.64 4.34
N GLN A 51 -8.10 1.69 4.07
CA GLN A 51 -8.33 3.00 4.67
C GLN A 51 -9.69 3.58 4.25
N GLN A 52 -10.06 3.45 2.98
CA GLN A 52 -11.36 3.91 2.48
C GLN A 52 -12.52 3.18 3.16
N LEU A 53 -12.46 1.85 3.27
CA LEU A 53 -13.50 1.06 3.96
C LEU A 53 -13.67 1.47 5.43
N LEU A 54 -12.57 1.77 6.12
CA LEU A 54 -12.62 2.26 7.51
C LEU A 54 -13.26 3.65 7.59
N LEU A 55 -12.92 4.57 6.69
CA LEU A 55 -13.54 5.90 6.63
C LEU A 55 -15.03 5.84 6.32
N ASP A 56 -15.45 4.93 5.43
CA ASP A 56 -16.85 4.73 5.09
C ASP A 56 -17.63 4.16 6.30
N ALA A 57 -17.06 3.15 6.98
CA ALA A 57 -17.66 2.57 8.19
C ALA A 57 -17.79 3.59 9.33
N LEU A 58 -16.76 4.42 9.54
CA LEU A 58 -16.80 5.52 10.52
C LEU A 58 -17.85 6.56 10.15
N SER A 59 -17.94 6.93 8.88
CA SER A 59 -18.95 7.88 8.40
C SER A 59 -20.36 7.36 8.58
N GLU A 60 -20.58 6.06 8.35
CA GLU A 60 -21.87 5.41 8.58
C GLU A 60 -22.23 5.38 10.09
N GLN A 61 -21.25 5.11 10.96
CA GLN A 61 -21.48 5.19 12.41
C GLN A 61 -21.82 6.61 12.87
N ILE A 62 -21.12 7.64 12.37
CA ILE A 62 -21.43 9.03 12.69
C ILE A 62 -22.87 9.36 12.27
N LYS A 63 -23.27 8.99 11.04
CA LYS A 63 -24.65 9.17 10.58
C LYS A 63 -25.65 8.48 11.52
N ARG A 64 -25.43 7.23 11.91
CA ARG A 64 -26.32 6.51 12.83
C ARG A 64 -26.46 7.24 14.18
N LEU A 65 -25.38 7.78 14.71
CA LEU A 65 -25.38 8.54 15.97
C LEU A 65 -26.08 9.90 15.82
N GLU A 66 -25.98 10.57 14.68
CA GLU A 66 -26.68 11.82 14.38
C GLU A 66 -28.19 11.59 14.21
N HIS A 67 -28.60 10.52 13.52
CA HIS A 67 -30.02 10.20 13.32
C HIS A 67 -30.69 9.69 14.60
N GLY A 68 -29.95 9.00 15.48
CA GLY A 68 -30.38 8.63 16.83
C GLY A 68 -30.51 9.81 17.81
N LYS A 69 -30.14 11.02 17.38
CA LYS A 69 -30.18 12.26 18.19
C LYS A 69 -31.36 13.18 17.88
N THR A 70 -32.36 12.70 17.13
CA THR A 70 -33.58 13.49 16.89
C THR A 70 -34.39 13.57 18.19
N PRO A 71 -34.73 14.79 18.65
CA PRO A 71 -34.98 15.11 20.05
C PRO A 71 -36.38 14.71 20.53
N ALA A 72 -36.49 14.58 21.85
CA ALA A 72 -37.73 14.62 22.61
C ALA A 72 -38.56 15.87 22.33
#